data_AF-A0A2L2LMW1-F1
#
_entry.id   AF-A0A2L2LMW1-F1
#
_cell.length_a   1.000
_cell.length_b   1.000
_cell.length_c   1.000
_cell.angle_alpha   90.00
_cell.angle_beta   90.00
_cell.angle_gamma   90.00
#
_symmetry.space_group_name_H-M   'P 1'
#
loop_
_entity.id
_entity.type
_entity.pdbx_description
1 polymer ?
#
loop_
_entity_poly.entity_id
_entity_poly.type
_entity_poly.pdbx_seq_one_letter_code
_entity_poly.pdbx_strand_id
1 'polypeptide(L)'
;MRRLLGSFIAAALLSGCQTADDALTTSSTPVAVTGPAASAIAGDMASRLAEQIGPASATTTIKMEKDTSEFATALEAALKGWGYRVITDGKVAKDVKPVELVYAIEGFDGQVLARISTPSIALGRAYTPTATGATPASPLSIMQRN
;
A
#
# COMPACT_ATOMS: atom_id res chain seq x y z
N MET A 1 27.40 -44.36 29.55
CA MET A 1 25.95 -44.06 29.57
C MET A 1 25.56 -42.71 30.17
N ARG A 2 26.28 -42.16 31.18
CA ARG A 2 25.91 -40.88 31.82
C ARG A 2 26.12 -39.60 30.97
N ARG A 3 27.06 -39.63 30.01
CA ARG A 3 27.39 -38.48 29.14
C ARG A 3 26.43 -38.32 27.94
N LEU A 4 25.79 -39.40 27.50
CA LEU A 4 24.83 -39.39 26.39
C LEU A 4 23.45 -38.83 26.82
N LEU A 5 23.09 -38.99 28.10
CA LEU A 5 21.86 -38.40 28.65
C LEU A 5 21.92 -36.86 28.74
N GLY A 6 23.11 -36.28 28.95
CA GLY A 6 23.27 -34.83 29.06
C GLY A 6 23.06 -34.09 27.73
N SER A 7 23.47 -34.68 26.60
CA SER A 7 23.30 -34.06 25.28
C SER A 7 21.85 -34.03 24.81
N PHE A 8 21.01 -34.99 25.22
CA PHE A 8 19.58 -35.01 24.84
C PHE A 8 18.78 -33.89 25.51
N ILE A 9 19.13 -33.50 26.74
CA ILE A 9 18.45 -32.42 27.48
C ILE A 9 18.81 -31.04 26.90
N ALA A 10 20.05 -30.85 26.43
CA ALA A 10 20.47 -29.60 25.80
C ALA A 10 19.79 -29.36 24.44
N ALA A 11 19.47 -30.42 23.68
CA ALA A 11 18.76 -30.29 22.41
C ALA A 11 17.26 -29.95 22.58
N ALA A 12 16.66 -30.34 23.71
CA ALA A 12 15.24 -30.08 23.99
C ALA A 12 14.95 -28.61 24.39
N LEU A 13 15.98 -27.84 24.79
CA LEU A 13 15.85 -26.43 25.18
C LEU A 13 15.97 -25.46 23.98
N LEU A 14 16.25 -25.99 22.78
CA LEU A 14 16.13 -25.25 21.52
C LEU A 14 14.69 -25.29 20.95
N SER A 15 13.74 -25.88 21.69
CA SER A 15 12.32 -25.86 21.38
C SER A 15 11.83 -24.41 21.48
N GLY A 16 11.45 -23.86 20.33
CA GLY A 16 11.32 -22.43 20.09
C GLY A 16 10.28 -21.68 20.94
N CYS A 17 10.24 -20.37 20.72
CA CYS A 17 9.11 -19.54 21.12
C CYS A 17 7.82 -20.11 20.51
N GLN A 18 7.08 -20.91 21.27
CA GLN A 18 5.69 -21.17 20.96
C GLN A 18 4.92 -19.91 21.41
N THR A 19 4.75 -18.96 20.50
CA THR A 19 3.65 -17.99 20.63
C THR A 19 2.39 -18.83 20.79
N ALA A 20 1.64 -18.57 21.86
CA ALA A 20 0.38 -19.26 22.09
C ALA A 20 -0.46 -19.16 20.81
N ASP A 21 -0.92 -20.31 20.30
CA ASP A 21 -2.07 -20.42 19.41
C ASP A 21 -3.30 -19.98 20.22
N ASP A 22 -3.39 -18.70 20.58
CA ASP A 22 -4.69 -18.06 20.66
C ASP A 22 -5.19 -18.13 19.23
N ALA A 23 -6.07 -19.11 18.99
CA ALA A 23 -6.69 -19.34 17.70
C ALA A 23 -7.04 -17.98 17.11
N LEU A 24 -6.31 -17.59 16.05
CA LEU A 24 -6.50 -16.34 15.34
C LEU A 24 -7.87 -16.41 14.65
N THR A 25 -8.93 -16.22 15.43
CA THR A 25 -10.25 -15.88 14.91
C THR A 25 -10.23 -14.41 14.51
N THR A 26 -9.20 -13.96 13.78
CA THR A 26 -9.30 -12.77 12.95
C THR A 26 -10.03 -13.16 11.67
N SER A 27 -11.30 -13.57 11.84
CA SER A 27 -12.30 -13.32 10.80
C SER A 27 -12.61 -11.83 10.83
N SER A 28 -11.59 -11.00 10.56
CA SER A 28 -11.79 -9.59 10.33
C SER A 28 -12.57 -9.47 9.04
N THR A 29 -13.83 -9.08 9.13
CA THR A 29 -14.62 -8.72 7.95
C THR A 29 -13.77 -7.79 7.10
N PRO A 30 -13.54 -8.09 5.81
CA PRO A 30 -12.78 -7.21 4.94
C PRO A 30 -13.35 -5.79 5.05
N VAL A 31 -12.49 -4.84 5.44
CA VAL A 31 -12.89 -3.45 5.57
C VAL A 31 -13.25 -2.95 4.17
N ALA A 32 -14.54 -2.73 3.93
CA ALA A 32 -14.99 -2.14 2.69
C ALA A 32 -14.45 -0.71 2.59
N VAL A 33 -13.65 -0.44 1.56
CA VAL A 33 -13.18 0.91 1.28
C VAL A 33 -14.33 1.67 0.63
N THR A 34 -15.03 2.48 1.42
CA THR A 34 -16.14 3.31 0.94
C THR A 34 -15.62 4.50 0.12
N GLY A 35 -16.46 5.07 -0.74
CA GLY A 35 -16.10 6.21 -1.59
C GLY A 35 -15.43 7.38 -0.85
N PRO A 36 -15.94 7.84 0.31
CA PRO A 36 -15.27 8.87 1.10
C PRO A 36 -13.88 8.45 1.59
N ALA A 37 -13.73 7.22 2.10
CA ALA A 37 -12.44 6.70 2.54
C ALA A 37 -11.47 6.54 1.37
N ALA A 38 -11.91 5.96 0.25
CA ALA A 38 -11.15 5.85 -0.98
C ALA A 38 -10.62 7.21 -1.44
N SER A 39 -11.47 8.24 -1.44
CA SER A 39 -11.11 9.59 -1.87
C SER A 39 -10.07 10.24 -0.95
N ALA A 40 -10.25 10.12 0.36
CA ALA A 40 -9.29 10.64 1.34
C ALA A 40 -7.92 9.96 1.24
N ILE A 41 -7.90 8.62 1.13
CA ILE A 41 -6.68 7.83 1.00
C ILE A 41 -5.97 8.15 -0.32
N ALA A 42 -6.70 8.17 -1.44
CA ALA A 42 -6.16 8.51 -2.76
C ALA A 42 -5.54 9.91 -2.79
N GLY A 43 -6.21 10.89 -2.18
CA GLY A 43 -5.72 12.26 -2.04
C GLY A 43 -4.41 12.34 -1.26
N ASP A 44 -4.32 11.70 -0.09
CA ASP A 44 -3.06 11.67 0.68
C ASP A 44 -1.95 10.95 -0.10
N MET A 45 -2.20 9.74 -0.61
CA MET A 45 -1.18 8.96 -1.33
C MET A 45 -0.66 9.67 -2.58
N ALA A 46 -1.53 10.32 -3.38
CA ALA A 46 -1.12 11.13 -4.51
C ALA A 46 -0.25 12.33 -4.09
N SER A 47 -0.62 12.99 -2.98
CA SER A 47 0.16 14.09 -2.41
C SER A 47 1.54 13.64 -1.97
N ARG A 48 1.63 12.49 -1.29
CA ARG A 48 2.90 11.90 -0.88
C ARG A 48 3.75 11.48 -2.06
N LEU A 49 3.16 10.98 -3.14
CA LEU A 49 3.91 10.72 -4.36
C LEU A 49 4.50 12.00 -4.93
N ALA A 50 3.69 13.05 -5.07
CA ALA A 50 4.12 14.34 -5.60
C ALA A 50 5.24 15.00 -4.78
N GLU A 51 5.20 14.86 -3.45
CA GLU A 51 6.29 15.30 -2.58
C GLU A 51 7.60 14.57 -2.86
N GLN A 52 7.56 13.30 -3.27
CA GLN A 52 8.76 12.47 -3.46
C GLN A 52 9.36 12.56 -4.86
N ILE A 53 8.53 12.58 -5.90
CA ILE A 53 9.00 12.64 -7.30
C ILE A 53 8.98 14.06 -7.87
N GLY A 54 8.65 15.05 -7.02
CA GLY A 54 8.50 16.45 -7.37
C GLY A 54 7.10 16.78 -7.90
N PRO A 55 6.67 18.05 -7.79
CA PRO A 55 5.42 18.51 -8.40
C PRO A 55 5.48 18.20 -9.89
N ALA A 56 4.34 17.75 -10.45
CA ALA A 56 4.26 17.33 -11.84
C ALA A 56 4.86 18.41 -12.75
N SER A 57 6.05 18.15 -13.31
CA SER A 57 6.41 18.83 -14.55
C SER A 57 5.32 18.47 -15.56
N ALA A 58 4.79 19.44 -16.32
CA ALA A 58 3.63 19.28 -17.21
C ALA A 58 3.74 18.15 -18.27
N THR A 59 4.89 17.47 -18.29
CA THR A 59 5.27 16.34 -19.14
C THR A 59 5.19 14.98 -18.44
N THR A 60 5.14 14.91 -17.10
CA THR A 60 5.13 13.64 -16.39
C THR A 60 3.79 12.95 -16.58
N THR A 61 3.86 11.83 -17.30
CA THR A 61 2.70 10.98 -17.58
C THR A 61 2.78 9.76 -16.68
N ILE A 62 1.75 9.54 -15.88
CA ILE A 62 1.57 8.35 -15.06
C ILE A 62 0.67 7.39 -15.84
N LYS A 63 1.07 6.12 -15.92
CA LYS A 63 0.20 5.06 -16.40
C LYS A 63 -0.17 4.17 -15.22
N MET A 64 -1.45 3.84 -15.09
CA MET A 64 -1.93 2.88 -14.09
C MET A 64 -2.94 1.94 -14.72
N GLU A 65 -3.18 0.80 -14.10
CA GLU A 65 -4.21 -0.12 -14.58
C GLU A 65 -5.60 0.51 -14.43
N LYS A 66 -6.43 0.31 -15.47
CA LYS A 66 -7.84 0.65 -15.41
C LYS A 66 -8.55 -0.33 -14.51
N ASP A 67 -9.13 0.19 -13.44
CA ASP A 67 -9.99 -0.51 -12.49
C ASP A 67 -11.25 0.34 -12.27
N THR A 68 -12.36 -0.32 -11.98
CA THR A 68 -13.65 0.29 -11.65
C THR A 68 -13.83 0.55 -10.15
N SER A 69 -12.83 0.24 -9.32
CA SER A 69 -12.87 0.53 -7.89
C SER A 69 -12.97 2.03 -7.59
N GLU A 70 -13.65 2.36 -6.48
CA GLU A 70 -13.77 3.74 -6.02
C GLU A 70 -12.39 4.36 -5.75
N PHE A 71 -11.43 3.55 -5.26
CA PHE A 71 -10.06 3.97 -5.05
C PHE A 71 -9.32 4.29 -6.34
N ALA A 72 -9.41 3.45 -7.37
CA ALA A 72 -8.75 3.69 -8.65
C ALA A 72 -9.24 5.00 -9.30
N THR A 73 -10.56 5.21 -9.31
CA THR A 73 -11.19 6.42 -9.84
C THR A 73 -10.72 7.66 -9.06
N ALA A 74 -10.70 7.57 -7.73
CA ALA A 74 -10.23 8.67 -6.88
C ALA A 74 -8.73 8.94 -7.03
N LEU A 75 -7.90 7.90 -7.19
CA LEU A 75 -6.46 8.03 -7.36
C LEU A 75 -6.12 8.67 -8.71
N GLU A 76 -6.81 8.26 -9.78
CA GLU A 76 -6.70 8.93 -11.08
C GLU A 76 -7.04 10.42 -10.97
N ALA A 77 -8.15 10.76 -10.31
CA ALA A 77 -8.57 12.15 -10.12
C ALA A 77 -7.56 12.95 -9.26
N ALA A 78 -7.05 12.35 -8.18
CA ALA A 78 -6.10 13.00 -7.28
C ALA A 78 -4.76 13.28 -7.98
N LEU A 79 -4.23 12.32 -8.75
CA LEU A 79 -3.00 12.51 -9.52
C LEU A 79 -3.16 13.59 -10.60
N LYS A 80 -4.33 13.63 -11.28
CA LYS A 80 -4.65 14.73 -12.20
C LYS A 80 -4.72 16.08 -11.47
N GLY A 81 -5.27 16.11 -10.26
CA GLY A 81 -5.31 17.29 -9.40
C GLY A 81 -3.92 17.81 -9.02
N TRP A 82 -2.95 16.92 -8.86
CA TRP A 82 -1.53 17.25 -8.68
C TRP A 82 -0.78 17.64 -9.96
N GLY A 83 -1.47 17.64 -11.12
CA GLY A 83 -0.95 18.10 -12.40
C GLY A 83 -0.36 17.00 -13.29
N TYR A 84 -0.43 15.72 -12.90
CA TYR A 84 0.03 14.61 -13.73
C TYR A 84 -0.95 14.34 -14.88
N ARG A 85 -0.43 13.92 -16.04
CA ARG A 85 -1.25 13.26 -17.06
C ARG A 85 -1.42 11.80 -16.63
N VAL A 86 -2.64 11.28 -16.61
CA VAL A 86 -2.90 9.88 -16.24
C VAL A 86 -3.47 9.13 -17.44
N ILE A 87 -2.89 7.97 -17.72
CA ILE A 87 -3.33 7.04 -18.77
C ILE A 87 -3.78 5.74 -18.08
N THR A 88 -5.02 5.33 -18.32
CA THR A 88 -5.60 4.08 -17.79
C THR A 88 -5.98 3.08 -18.88
N ASP A 89 -6.22 3.54 -20.11
CA ASP A 89 -6.66 2.72 -21.24
C ASP A 89 -5.53 1.93 -21.95
N GLY A 90 -4.33 1.93 -21.36
CA GLY A 90 -3.15 1.20 -21.86
C GLY A 90 -2.56 1.76 -23.16
N LYS A 91 -3.16 2.79 -23.77
CA LYS A 91 -2.71 3.38 -25.02
C LYS A 91 -1.76 4.53 -24.75
N VAL A 92 -0.48 4.28 -25.00
CA VAL A 92 0.58 5.27 -24.83
C VAL A 92 1.05 5.71 -26.22
N ALA A 93 1.12 7.02 -26.47
CA ALA A 93 1.71 7.55 -27.70
C ALA A 93 3.19 7.15 -27.78
N LYS A 94 3.69 6.86 -28.99
CA LYS A 94 5.04 6.28 -29.20
C LYS A 94 6.19 7.08 -28.58
N ASP A 95 6.00 8.39 -28.39
CA ASP A 95 7.03 9.31 -27.89
C ASP A 95 6.87 9.66 -26.39
N VAL A 96 5.90 9.06 -25.70
CA VAL A 96 5.68 9.26 -24.26
C VAL A 96 6.26 8.06 -23.51
N LYS A 97 7.16 8.31 -22.57
CA LYS A 97 7.65 7.31 -21.61
C LYS A 97 6.95 7.50 -20.26
N PRO A 98 5.80 6.86 -20.02
CA PRO A 98 5.07 7.05 -18.78
C PRO A 98 5.79 6.39 -17.61
N VAL A 99 5.59 6.95 -16.43
CA VAL A 99 5.90 6.32 -15.16
C VAL A 99 4.78 5.33 -14.87
N GLU A 100 5.09 4.04 -14.93
CA GLU A 100 4.15 2.99 -14.52
C GLU A 100 3.90 3.11 -13.01
N LEU A 101 2.64 3.17 -12.62
CA LEU A 101 2.17 3.21 -11.24
C LEU A 101 1.26 2.02 -10.99
N VAL A 102 1.65 1.21 -10.02
CA VAL A 102 0.84 0.13 -9.46
C VAL A 102 0.34 0.56 -8.09
N TYR A 103 -0.88 0.19 -7.73
CA TYR A 103 -1.43 0.43 -6.42
C TYR A 103 -2.07 -0.83 -5.85
N ALA A 104 -2.18 -0.87 -4.53
CA ALA A 104 -2.92 -1.89 -3.79
C ALA A 104 -3.62 -1.24 -2.61
N ILE A 105 -4.85 -1.68 -2.34
CA ILE A 105 -5.62 -1.25 -1.18
C ILE A 105 -6.25 -2.48 -0.53
N GLU A 106 -5.92 -2.70 0.74
CA GLU A 106 -6.27 -3.93 1.45
C GLU A 106 -6.81 -3.59 2.83
N GLY A 107 -7.97 -4.13 3.18
CA GLY A 107 -8.51 -4.04 4.53
C GLY A 107 -7.83 -5.03 5.46
N PHE A 108 -7.36 -4.59 6.62
CA PHE A 108 -6.79 -5.44 7.65
C PHE A 108 -7.08 -4.87 9.04
N ASP A 109 -7.70 -5.67 9.91
CA ASP A 109 -7.94 -5.33 11.32
C ASP A 109 -8.60 -3.95 11.54
N GLY A 110 -9.71 -3.68 10.83
CA GLY A 110 -10.43 -2.40 10.91
C GLY A 110 -9.72 -1.22 10.24
N GLN A 111 -8.52 -1.42 9.73
CA GLN A 111 -7.73 -0.44 8.99
C GLN A 111 -7.68 -0.78 7.51
N VAL A 112 -7.18 0.17 6.72
CA VAL A 112 -6.90 0.01 5.29
C VAL A 112 -5.42 0.30 5.06
N LEU A 113 -4.71 -0.67 4.52
CA LEU A 113 -3.35 -0.50 4.03
C LEU A 113 -3.40 -0.06 2.57
N ALA A 114 -2.92 1.15 2.29
CA ALA A 114 -2.76 1.64 0.92
C ALA A 114 -1.28 1.61 0.54
N ARG A 115 -1.00 1.16 -0.68
CA ARG A 115 0.33 1.12 -1.27
C ARG A 115 0.27 1.66 -2.69
N ILE A 116 1.25 2.48 -3.05
CA ILE A 116 1.50 2.86 -4.45
C ILE A 116 2.97 2.64 -4.76
N SER A 117 3.27 2.24 -5.98
CA SER A 117 4.63 1.93 -6.40
C SER A 117 4.85 2.36 -7.83
N THR A 118 6.00 2.98 -8.07
CA THR A 118 6.59 3.19 -9.38
C THR A 118 7.88 2.37 -9.51
N PRO A 119 8.58 2.41 -10.65
CA PRO A 119 9.90 1.77 -10.77
C PRO A 119 10.93 2.29 -9.76
N SER A 120 10.88 3.57 -9.38
CA SER A 120 11.89 4.22 -8.53
C SER A 120 11.49 4.37 -7.06
N ILE A 121 10.21 4.27 -6.73
CA ILE A 121 9.74 4.47 -5.35
C ILE A 121 8.50 3.64 -5.03
N ALA A 122 8.39 3.20 -3.78
CA ALA A 122 7.17 2.66 -3.23
C ALA A 122 6.79 3.40 -1.94
N LEU A 123 5.50 3.71 -1.81
CA LEU A 123 4.91 4.38 -0.67
C LEU A 123 3.85 3.47 -0.05
N GLY A 124 3.76 3.48 1.27
CA GLY A 124 2.75 2.71 1.99
C GLY A 124 2.32 3.38 3.28
N ARG A 125 1.03 3.30 3.61
CA ARG A 125 0.48 3.82 4.87
C ARG A 125 -0.79 3.08 5.25
N ALA A 126 -0.98 2.86 6.55
CA ALA A 126 -2.25 2.40 7.10
C ALA A 126 -3.17 3.59 7.42
N TYR A 127 -4.48 3.38 7.26
CA TYR A 127 -5.52 4.35 7.53
C TYR A 127 -6.64 3.72 8.36
N THR A 128 -7.25 4.52 9.24
CA THR A 128 -8.51 4.18 9.89
C THR A 128 -9.64 4.84 9.09
N PRO A 129 -10.52 4.08 8.42
CA PRO A 129 -11.69 4.66 7.76
C PRO A 129 -12.64 5.31 8.76
N THR A 130 -13.28 6.40 8.34
CA THR A 130 -14.31 7.11 9.11
C THR A 130 -15.56 7.27 8.25
N ALA A 131 -16.66 7.74 8.84
CA ALA A 131 -17.90 7.95 8.10
C ALA A 131 -17.76 8.96 6.93
N THR A 132 -16.79 9.87 7.01
CA THR A 132 -16.59 10.96 6.05
C THR A 132 -15.26 10.88 5.29
N GLY A 133 -14.44 9.85 5.53
CA GLY A 133 -13.10 9.78 4.95
C GLY A 133 -12.24 8.69 5.57
N ALA A 134 -10.96 9.00 5.77
CA ALA A 134 -10.01 8.14 6.46
C ALA A 134 -8.92 8.99 7.12
N THR A 135 -8.40 8.55 8.26
CA THR A 135 -7.29 9.22 8.97
C THR A 135 -6.04 8.34 8.95
N PRO A 136 -4.83 8.90 8.73
CA PRO A 136 -3.58 8.16 8.89
C PRO A 136 -3.49 7.42 10.24
N ALA A 137 -3.25 6.11 10.18
CA ALA A 137 -3.04 5.25 11.34
C ALA A 137 -1.56 4.85 11.52
N SER A 138 -0.72 5.11 10.51
CA SER A 138 0.73 4.90 10.56
C SER A 138 1.53 6.10 10.00
N PRO A 139 2.82 6.18 10.33
CA PRO A 139 3.77 6.96 9.53
C PRO A 139 3.77 6.52 8.06
N LEU A 140 4.24 7.40 7.17
CA LEU A 140 4.45 7.07 5.77
C LEU A 140 5.71 6.19 5.63
N SER A 141 5.56 5.01 5.05
CA SER A 141 6.68 4.19 4.61
C SER A 141 7.12 4.65 3.22
N ILE A 142 8.42 4.82 3.04
CA ILE A 142 9.04 5.21 1.77
C ILE A 142 10.18 4.25 1.47
N MET A 143 10.14 3.62 0.30
CA MET A 143 11.21 2.76 -0.20
C MET A 143 11.66 3.26 -1.57
N GLN A 144 12.89 3.78 -1.64
CA GLN A 144 13.53 4.11 -2.92
C GLN A 144 14.09 2.84 -3.55
N ARG A 145 13.95 2.72 -4.87
CA ARG A 145 14.44 1.60 -5.68
C ARG A 145 15.55 2.13 -6.58
N ASN A 146 16.76 1.63 -6.38
CA ASN A 146 17.96 1.97 -7.14
C ASN A 146 18.12 1.06 -8.35
#